data_AF-A0A3D4EPI3-F1
#
_entry.id   AF-A0A3D4EPI3-F1
#
_cell.length_a   1.000
_cell.length_b   1.000
_cell.length_c   1.000
_cell.angle_alpha   90.00
_cell.angle_beta   90.00
_cell.angle_gamma   90.00
#
_symmetry.space_group_name_H-M   'P 1'
#
loop_
_entity.id
_entity.type
_entity.pdbx_description
1 polymer ?
#
loop_
_entity_poly.entity_id
_entity_poly.type
_entity_poly.pdbx_seq_one_letter_code
_entity_poly.pdbx_strand_id
1 'polypeptide(L)'
;MVSKSQIKLITSLSQKKYRQQHGLFVVEGIKGIQEFLDSHYTLHSLYALKGYFEAQNAIEIAEAALKKISFLKTPQNALAVFMIPKVSSEKEAGFQ
;
A
#
# COMPACT_ATOMS: atom_id res chain seq x y z
N MET A 1 -15.72 4.06 4.60
CA MET A 1 -15.21 3.72 5.96
C MET A 1 -14.18 2.60 5.84
N VAL A 2 -13.13 2.60 6.67
CA VAL A 2 -12.15 1.48 6.73
C VAL A 2 -12.61 0.47 7.76
N SER A 3 -12.66 -0.82 7.38
CA SER A 3 -13.09 -1.91 8.27
C SER A 3 -12.03 -2.24 9.33
N LYS A 4 -12.44 -2.89 10.42
CA LYS A 4 -11.50 -3.34 11.48
C LYS A 4 -10.45 -4.31 10.94
N SER A 5 -10.82 -5.19 10.00
CA SER A 5 -9.88 -6.13 9.38
C SER A 5 -8.87 -5.42 8.49
N GLN A 6 -9.29 -4.42 7.72
CA GLN A 6 -8.39 -3.57 6.93
C GLN A 6 -7.40 -2.82 7.83
N ILE A 7 -7.87 -2.21 8.92
CA ILE A 7 -6.99 -1.53 9.89
C ILE A 7 -5.96 -2.51 10.46
N LYS A 8 -6.39 -3.71 10.89
CA LYS A 8 -5.48 -4.73 11.45
C LYS A 8 -4.45 -5.19 10.43
N LEU A 9 -4.87 -5.42 9.18
CA LEU A 9 -3.97 -5.81 8.10
C LEU A 9 -2.93 -4.71 7.86
N ILE A 10 -3.37 -3.48 7.57
CA ILE A 10 -2.48 -2.37 7.23
C ILE A 10 -1.51 -2.12 8.38
N THR A 11 -2.00 -1.99 9.62
CA THR A 11 -1.14 -1.67 10.77
C THR A 11 -0.09 -2.76 11.04
N SER A 12 -0.39 -4.03 10.73
CA SER A 12 0.58 -5.13 10.85
C SER A 12 1.76 -4.99 9.89
N LEU A 13 1.59 -4.34 8.73
CA LEU A 13 2.63 -4.17 7.69
C LEU A 13 3.80 -3.27 8.12
N SER A 14 3.70 -2.62 9.28
CA SER A 14 4.85 -1.97 9.93
C SER A 14 5.99 -2.95 10.21
N GLN A 15 5.67 -4.21 10.50
CA GLN A 15 6.66 -5.24 10.81
C GLN A 15 7.08 -6.02 9.56
N LYS A 16 8.40 -6.24 9.40
CA LYS A 16 8.98 -6.99 8.26
C LYS A 16 8.36 -8.38 8.11
N LYS A 17 8.11 -9.08 9.23
CA LYS A 17 7.46 -10.40 9.26
C LYS A 17 6.13 -10.38 8.52
N TYR A 18 5.25 -9.42 8.81
CA TYR A 18 3.92 -9.36 8.21
C TYR A 18 3.97 -8.87 6.75
N ARG A 19 4.91 -8.00 6.38
CA ARG A 19 5.14 -7.66 4.97
C ARG A 19 5.50 -8.89 4.14
N GLN A 20 6.41 -9.72 4.65
CA GLN A 20 6.81 -10.96 3.98
C GLN A 20 5.67 -11.98 3.94
N GLN A 21 4.96 -12.16 5.06
CA GLN A 21 3.86 -13.11 5.15
C GLN A 21 2.71 -12.77 4.20
N HIS A 22 2.35 -11.49 4.10
CA HIS A 22 1.25 -11.05 3.22
C HIS A 22 1.71 -10.73 1.80
N GLY A 23 3.00 -10.53 1.57
CA GLY A 23 3.51 -10.02 0.30
C GLY A 23 3.03 -8.59 0.03
N LEU A 24 2.87 -7.77 1.07
CA LEU A 24 2.31 -6.41 0.96
C LEU A 24 3.24 -5.39 1.62
N PHE A 25 3.22 -4.17 1.12
CA PHE A 25 3.86 -3.02 1.75
C PHE A 25 3.02 -1.76 1.56
N VAL A 26 3.29 -0.75 2.41
CA VAL A 26 2.55 0.51 2.45
C VAL A 26 3.40 1.61 1.83
N VAL A 27 2.76 2.47 1.03
CA VAL A 27 3.32 3.72 0.52
C VAL A 27 2.39 4.84 0.95
N GLU A 28 2.94 5.90 1.53
CA GLU A 28 2.19 7.07 1.97
C GLU A 28 2.61 8.31 1.20
N GLY A 29 1.63 9.19 0.93
CA GLY A 29 1.87 10.45 0.24
C GLY A 29 1.66 10.41 -1.27
N ILE A 30 1.17 11.53 -1.81
CA ILE A 30 0.67 11.59 -3.19
C ILE A 30 1.76 11.25 -4.21
N LYS A 31 2.96 11.83 -4.05
CA LYS A 31 4.08 11.61 -4.97
C LYS A 31 4.51 10.15 -5.00
N GLY A 32 4.80 9.58 -3.83
CA GLY A 32 5.22 8.19 -3.72
C GLY A 32 4.15 7.25 -4.26
N ILE A 33 2.87 7.46 -3.92
CA ILE A 33 1.79 6.62 -4.44
C ILE A 33 1.75 6.70 -5.98
N GLN A 34 1.85 7.89 -6.57
CA GLN A 34 1.85 8.07 -8.02
C GLN A 34 3.03 7.36 -8.69
N GLU A 35 4.24 7.51 -8.15
CA GLU A 35 5.43 6.81 -8.66
C GLU A 35 5.25 5.28 -8.69
N PHE A 36 4.59 4.72 -7.68
CA PHE A 36 4.30 3.28 -7.66
C PHE A 36 3.14 2.89 -8.58
N LEU A 37 2.12 3.73 -8.75
CA LEU A 37 1.04 3.51 -9.72
C LEU A 37 1.56 3.52 -11.16
N ASP A 38 2.56 4.36 -11.46
CA ASP A 38 3.18 4.48 -12.78
C ASP A 38 4.27 3.43 -13.04
N SER A 39 4.48 2.51 -12.09
CA SER A 39 5.52 1.47 -12.14
C SER A 39 4.93 0.07 -12.39
N HIS A 40 5.77 -0.97 -12.25
CA HIS A 40 5.37 -2.36 -12.37
C HIS A 40 4.75 -2.95 -11.08
N TYR A 41 4.65 -2.17 -10.00
CA TYR A 41 4.04 -2.63 -8.75
C TYR A 41 2.51 -2.73 -8.91
N THR A 42 1.94 -3.81 -8.39
CA THR A 42 0.49 -4.02 -8.41
C THR A 42 -0.17 -3.33 -7.21
N LEU A 43 -1.08 -2.41 -7.48
CA LEU A 43 -1.93 -1.80 -6.45
C LEU A 43 -2.85 -2.84 -5.83
N HIS A 44 -2.80 -2.99 -4.51
CA HIS A 44 -3.76 -3.83 -3.76
C HIS A 44 -4.95 -3.00 -3.29
N SER A 45 -4.70 -1.83 -2.69
CA SER A 45 -5.77 -0.94 -2.21
C SER A 45 -5.25 0.49 -2.03
N LEU A 46 -6.05 1.47 -2.42
CA LEU A 46 -5.75 2.90 -2.28
C LEU A 46 -6.79 3.57 -1.38
N TYR A 47 -6.33 4.30 -0.37
CA TYR A 47 -7.15 5.07 0.56
C TYR A 47 -6.73 6.53 0.49
N ALA A 48 -7.69 7.44 0.32
CA ALA A 48 -7.39 8.86 0.17
C ALA A 48 -8.47 9.72 0.81
N LEU A 49 -8.11 10.95 1.18
CA LEU A 49 -9.11 11.98 1.45
C LEU A 49 -9.82 12.34 0.13
N LYS A 50 -11.06 12.82 0.23
CA LYS A 50 -11.82 13.29 -0.92
C LYS A 50 -11.03 14.34 -1.73
N GLY A 51 -11.11 14.27 -3.06
CA GLY A 51 -10.37 15.16 -3.96
C GLY A 51 -8.96 14.68 -4.31
N TYR A 52 -8.50 13.57 -3.72
CA TYR A 52 -7.24 12.94 -4.07
C TYR A 52 -7.51 11.60 -4.76
N PHE A 53 -6.81 11.34 -5.87
CA PHE A 53 -6.86 10.07 -6.60
C PHE A 53 -8.26 9.65 -7.10
N GLU A 54 -9.11 10.62 -7.47
CA GLU A 54 -10.48 10.37 -7.96
C GLU A 54 -10.51 9.45 -9.19
N ALA A 55 -9.49 9.52 -10.04
CA ALA A 55 -9.37 8.70 -11.24
C ALA A 55 -8.82 7.27 -10.97
N GLN A 56 -8.45 6.93 -9.72
CA GLN A 56 -7.73 5.69 -9.39
C GLN A 56 -8.53 4.69 -8.53
N ASN A 57 -9.87 4.67 -8.62
CA ASN A 57 -10.74 3.78 -7.80
C ASN A 57 -10.37 3.79 -6.31
N ALA A 58 -9.96 4.96 -5.79
CA ALA A 58 -9.57 5.12 -4.41
C ALA A 58 -10.77 4.98 -3.48
N ILE A 59 -10.54 4.39 -2.31
CA ILE A 59 -11.51 4.37 -1.22
C ILE A 59 -11.39 5.72 -0.50
N GLU A 60 -12.39 6.59 -0.71
CA GLU A 60 -12.48 7.84 0.02
C GLU A 60 -12.72 7.61 1.52
N ILE A 61 -11.88 8.23 2.34
CA ILE A 61 -11.95 8.13 3.80
C ILE A 61 -11.76 9.48 4.47
N ALA A 62 -12.25 9.60 5.70
CA ALA A 62 -11.99 10.78 6.53
C ALA A 62 -10.60 10.73 7.17
N GLU A 63 -10.06 11.88 7.56
CA GLU A 63 -8.78 12.01 8.26
C GLU A 63 -8.68 11.11 9.50
N ALA A 64 -9.77 11.00 10.26
CA ALA A 64 -9.82 10.15 11.45
C ALA A 64 -9.63 8.65 11.14
N ALA A 65 -10.02 8.19 9.95
CA ALA A 65 -9.77 6.84 9.50
C ALA A 65 -8.34 6.68 8.97
N LEU A 66 -7.82 7.69 8.26
CA LEU A 66 -6.45 7.69 7.74
C LEU A 66 -5.42 7.67 8.88
N LYS A 67 -5.66 8.43 9.96
CA LYS A 67 -4.87 8.39 11.21
C LYS A 67 -4.75 7.00 11.83
N LYS A 68 -5.73 6.10 11.61
CA LYS A 68 -5.71 4.74 12.18
C LYS A 68 -4.83 3.77 11.38
N ILE A 69 -4.50 4.10 10.14
CA ILE A 69 -3.77 3.22 9.22
C ILE A 69 -2.40 3.78 8.80
N SER A 70 -2.18 5.08 9.01
CA SER A 70 -0.90 5.77 8.79
C SER A 70 0.18 5.28 9.75
N PHE A 71 1.40 5.18 9.24
CA PHE A 71 2.62 4.95 10.04
C PHE A 71 3.36 6.25 10.37
N LEU A 72 2.97 7.36 9.75
CA LEU A 72 3.52 8.68 10.05
C LEU A 72 2.81 9.31 11.26
N LYS A 73 3.58 10.07 12.06
CA LYS A 73 3.05 10.87 13.17
C LYS A 73 2.04 11.92 12.68
N THR A 74 2.31 12.47 11.50
CA THR A 74 1.39 13.35 10.77
C THR A 74 1.04 12.64 9.46
N PRO A 75 -0.14 12.01 9.38
CA PRO A 75 -0.57 11.33 8.16
C PRO A 75 -0.61 12.29 6.98
N GLN A 76 -0.21 11.81 5.81
CA GLN A 76 -0.43 12.53 4.56
C GLN A 76 -1.87 12.36 4.07
N ASN A 77 -2.21 12.90 2.91
CA ASN A 77 -3.57 12.90 2.37
C ASN A 77 -4.01 11.58 1.72
N ALA A 78 -3.08 10.61 1.57
CA ALA A 78 -3.35 9.31 0.97
C ALA A 78 -2.36 8.24 1.43
N LEU A 79 -2.82 6.99 1.43
CA LEU A 79 -2.07 5.77 1.74
C LEU A 79 -2.47 4.67 0.75
N ALA A 80 -1.48 4.03 0.14
CA ALA A 80 -1.67 2.88 -0.73
C ALA A 80 -0.99 1.64 -0.16
N VAL A 81 -1.57 0.48 -0.45
CA VAL A 81 -0.97 -0.82 -0.22
C VAL A 81 -0.65 -1.42 -1.58
N PHE A 82 0.59 -1.86 -1.76
CA PHE A 82 1.08 -2.50 -2.98
C PHE A 82 1.56 -3.92 -2.69
N MET A 83 1.54 -4.76 -3.72
CA MET A 83 2.09 -6.12 -3.65
C MET A 83 3.61 -6.09 -3.80
N ILE A 84 4.31 -6.84 -2.97
CA ILE A 84 5.73 -7.13 -3.14
C ILE A 84 5.87 -8.06 -4.35
N PRO A 85 6.65 -7.69 -5.38
CA PRO A 85 6.89 -8.54 -6.53
C PRO A 85 7.47 -9.88 -6.06
N LYS A 86 6.86 -10.99 -6.49
CA LYS A 86 7.48 -12.30 -6.31
C LYS A 86 8.71 -12.29 -7.20
N VAL A 87 9.89 -12.41 -6.61
CA VAL A 87 11.11 -12.67 -7.37
C VAL A 87 10.89 -14.02 -8.03
N SER A 88 10.58 -14.05 -9.32
CA SER A 88 10.59 -15.29 -10.08
C SER A 88 12.04 -15.76 -10.11
N SER A 89 12.29 -16.93 -9.52
CA SER A 89 13.54 -17.66 -9.68
C SER A 89 13.62 -18.21 -11.12
N GLU A 90 13.62 -17.32 -12.10
CA GLU A 90 13.79 -17.63 -13.52
C GLU A 90 15.17 -17.16 -13.98
N LYS A 91 16.23 -17.67 -13.35
CA LYS A 91 17.59 -17.79 -13.92
C LYS A 91 18.39 -18.90 -13.23
N GLU A 92 17.87 -20.11 -13.26
CA GLU A 92 18.70 -21.33 -13.21
C GLU A 92 18.44 -22.15 -14.48
N ALA A 93 18.55 -21.52 -15.65
CA ALA A 93 18.83 -22.27 -16.86
C ALA A 93 20.33 -22.57 -16.82
N GLY A 94 20.66 -23.82 -16.50
CA GLY A 94 22.03 -24.31 -16.36
C GLY A 94 22.89 -23.93 -17.56
N PHE A 95 24.06 -23.39 -17.27
CA PHE A 95 25.20 -23.58 -18.16
C PHE A 95 25.55 -25.07 -18.11
N GLN A 96 25.28 -25.78 -19.20
CA GLN A 96 26.02 -26.99 -19.57
C GLN A 96 27.10 -26.58 -20.57
#